data_AF-A0A3C1RLA6-F1
#
_entry.id   AF-A0A3C1RLA6-F1
#
_cell.length_a   1.000
_cell.length_b   1.000
_cell.length_c   1.000
_cell.angle_alpha   90.00
_cell.angle_beta   90.00
_cell.angle_gamma   90.00
#
_symmetry.space_group_name_H-M   'P 1'
#
loop_
_entity.id
_entity.type
_entity.pdbx_description
1 polymer ?
#
loop_
_entity_poly.entity_id
_entity_poly.type
_entity_poly.pdbx_seq_one_letter_code
_entity_poly.pdbx_strand_id
1 'polypeptide(L)'
;MMFFPEKSEELKSSKILEEVLLNIKNNTEISSLTMRRSDKYFKGNIDKNYFKIISSEKPLGIFCVFEGRLVQKESETIIRLDAKFHNTFKILIYIWSLLPFDTIIINFLEFGVKAFALFIPLLMTFGFLYFIINFLFKKSYENGIKHLKRIINQ
;
A
#
# COMPACT_ATOMS: atom_id res chain seq x y z
N MET A 1 2.02 16.82 -6.41
CA MET A 1 1.30 15.94 -5.45
C MET A 1 1.17 14.57 -6.08
N MET A 2 1.59 13.52 -5.38
CA MET A 2 1.35 12.14 -5.82
C MET A 2 -0.10 11.78 -5.48
N PHE A 3 -0.89 11.34 -6.47
CA PHE A 3 -2.29 10.94 -6.26
C PHE A 3 -2.43 9.73 -5.32
N PHE A 4 -1.41 8.86 -5.32
CA PHE A 4 -1.34 7.71 -4.42
C PHE A 4 -0.41 8.00 -3.25
N PRO A 5 -0.81 7.63 -2.02
CA PRO A 5 0.00 7.86 -0.84
C PRO A 5 1.21 6.93 -0.79
N GLU A 6 2.31 7.48 -0.30
CA GLU A 6 3.56 6.79 0.02
C GLU A 6 4.10 7.37 1.32
N LYS A 7 4.74 6.54 2.14
CA LYS A 7 5.30 6.95 3.43
C LYS A 7 6.59 6.18 3.70
N SER A 8 7.66 6.91 3.99
CA SER A 8 8.93 6.31 4.40
C SER A 8 9.16 6.54 5.89
N GLU A 9 9.66 5.54 6.58
CA GLU A 9 10.08 5.66 7.98
C GLU A 9 11.26 4.74 8.28
N GLU A 10 11.98 5.05 9.36
CA GLU A 10 13.03 4.18 9.89
C GLU A 10 12.53 3.52 11.17
N LEU A 11 12.62 2.20 11.23
CA LEU A 11 12.38 1.41 12.43
C LEU A 11 13.71 0.93 12.98
N LYS A 12 13.83 0.89 14.30
CA LYS A 12 15.00 0.35 14.99
C LYS A 12 14.62 -0.90 15.75
N SER A 13 15.50 -1.89 15.73
CA SER A 13 15.45 -3.07 16.58
C SER A 13 16.75 -3.19 17.35
N SER A 14 16.65 -3.56 18.62
CA SER A 14 17.81 -3.94 19.44
C SER A 14 18.37 -5.32 19.08
N LYS A 15 17.70 -6.06 18.17
CA LYS A 15 18.12 -7.38 17.73
C LYS A 15 19.06 -7.31 16.54
N ILE A 16 19.86 -8.36 16.36
CA ILE A 16 20.73 -8.53 15.21
C ILE A 16 19.92 -8.80 13.94
N LEU A 17 20.50 -8.48 12.78
CA LEU A 17 19.80 -8.50 11.49
C LEU A 17 19.20 -9.87 11.17
N GLU A 18 19.94 -10.94 11.46
CA GLU A 18 19.53 -12.32 11.21
C GLU A 18 18.29 -12.71 12.01
N GLU A 19 18.22 -12.29 13.28
CA GLU A 19 17.09 -12.57 14.16
C GLU A 19 15.83 -11.80 13.70
N VAL A 20 15.99 -10.52 13.34
CA VAL A 20 14.90 -9.71 12.80
C VAL A 20 14.37 -10.31 11.51
N LEU A 21 15.25 -10.70 10.60
CA LEU A 21 14.87 -11.31 9.32
C LEU A 21 14.15 -12.65 9.54
N LEU A 22 14.67 -13.49 10.45
CA LEU A 22 14.06 -14.77 10.80
C LEU A 22 12.65 -14.57 11.39
N ASN A 23 12.47 -13.58 12.26
CA ASN A 23 11.17 -13.22 12.83
C ASN A 23 10.18 -12.78 11.76
N ILE A 24 10.60 -11.91 10.85
CA ILE A 24 9.77 -11.48 9.71
C ILE A 24 9.40 -12.70 8.86
N LYS A 25 10.37 -13.58 8.55
CA LYS A 25 10.16 -14.80 7.76
C LYS A 25 9.19 -15.77 8.41
N ASN A 26 9.32 -16.02 9.71
CA ASN A 26 8.43 -16.92 10.45
C ASN A 26 6.98 -16.41 10.51
N ASN A 27 6.78 -15.11 10.39
CA ASN A 27 5.48 -14.45 10.42
C ASN A 27 4.96 -14.02 9.04
N THR A 28 5.63 -14.44 7.95
CA THR A 28 5.25 -14.13 6.56
C THR A 28 4.99 -15.40 5.77
N GLU A 29 3.85 -15.48 5.09
CA GLU A 29 3.60 -16.50 4.07
C GLU A 29 4.26 -16.08 2.75
N ILE A 30 5.26 -16.85 2.30
CA ILE A 30 5.98 -16.58 1.05
C ILE A 30 5.02 -16.80 -0.13
N SER A 31 4.61 -15.71 -0.76
CA SER A 31 3.60 -15.73 -1.82
C SER A 31 3.55 -14.40 -2.58
N SER A 32 2.86 -14.40 -3.72
CA SER A 32 2.50 -13.16 -4.41
C SER A 32 1.62 -12.28 -3.52
N LEU A 33 1.76 -10.95 -3.67
CA LEU A 33 1.01 -9.92 -2.93
C LEU A 33 -0.47 -9.93 -3.33
N THR A 34 -1.21 -10.89 -2.79
CA THR A 34 -2.60 -11.22 -3.16
C THR A 34 -3.43 -11.45 -1.91
N MET A 35 -4.74 -11.19 -1.99
CA MET A 35 -5.67 -11.33 -0.86
C MET A 35 -6.09 -12.79 -0.61
N ARG A 36 -5.15 -13.74 -0.71
CA ARG A 36 -5.42 -15.14 -0.38
C ARG A 36 -5.36 -15.32 1.14
N ARG A 37 -6.27 -16.12 1.69
CA ARG A 37 -6.27 -16.50 3.12
C ARG A 37 -4.88 -16.96 3.57
N SER A 38 -4.48 -16.50 4.74
CA SER A 38 -3.22 -16.83 5.42
C SER A 38 -3.46 -16.84 6.93
N ASP A 39 -2.79 -17.76 7.63
CA ASP A 39 -2.72 -17.76 9.10
C ASP A 39 -1.51 -16.96 9.61
N LYS A 40 -0.71 -16.37 8.71
CA LYS A 40 0.45 -15.53 9.01
C LYS A 40 0.06 -14.05 9.04
N TYR A 41 0.81 -13.24 9.79
CA TYR A 41 0.58 -11.79 9.87
C TYR A 41 0.82 -11.07 8.53
N PHE A 42 1.74 -11.58 7.72
CA PHE A 42 2.13 -10.98 6.46
C PHE A 42 2.11 -11.97 5.30
N LYS A 43 2.04 -11.44 4.09
CA LYS A 43 2.30 -12.17 2.84
C LYS A 43 3.28 -11.41 1.98
N GLY A 44 4.14 -12.10 1.27
CA GLY A 44 5.04 -11.46 0.32
C GLY A 44 6.33 -12.21 0.13
N ASN A 45 7.38 -11.47 -0.22
CA ASN A 45 8.69 -12.01 -0.52
C ASN A 45 9.73 -11.43 0.43
N ILE A 46 10.67 -12.28 0.83
CA ILE A 46 11.79 -11.92 1.70
C ILE A 46 13.05 -12.43 1.01
N ASP A 47 14.01 -11.55 0.87
CA ASP A 47 15.36 -11.80 0.37
C ASP A 47 16.36 -11.35 1.46
N LYS A 48 17.66 -11.66 1.27
CA LYS A 48 18.74 -11.53 2.27
C LYS A 48 18.57 -10.35 3.23
N ASN A 49 18.53 -9.12 2.71
CA ASN A 49 18.43 -7.90 3.53
C ASN A 49 17.21 -7.05 3.13
N TYR A 50 16.25 -7.63 2.43
CA TYR A 50 15.11 -6.92 1.85
C TYR A 50 13.84 -7.73 2.02
N PHE A 51 12.75 -7.05 2.34
CA PHE A 51 11.43 -7.67 2.28
C PHE A 51 10.44 -6.78 1.56
N LYS A 52 9.46 -7.43 0.93
CA LYS A 52 8.31 -6.81 0.31
C LYS A 52 7.07 -7.56 0.74
N ILE A 53 6.30 -6.97 1.65
CA ILE A 53 5.19 -7.64 2.33
C ILE A 53 3.92 -6.79 2.35
N ILE A 54 2.78 -7.45 2.45
CA ILE A 54 1.47 -6.86 2.73
C ILE A 54 0.93 -7.46 4.03
N SER A 55 0.06 -6.74 4.73
CA SER A 55 -0.64 -7.29 5.89
C SER A 55 -1.68 -8.33 5.43
N SER A 56 -1.74 -9.47 6.11
CA SER A 56 -2.76 -10.50 5.89
C SER A 56 -4.12 -10.13 6.50
N GLU A 57 -4.21 -9.02 7.23
CA GLU A 57 -5.44 -8.61 7.90
C GLU A 57 -6.51 -8.20 6.89
N LYS A 58 -7.71 -8.77 7.07
CA LYS A 58 -8.84 -8.51 6.18
C LYS A 58 -9.72 -7.39 6.71
N PRO A 59 -10.38 -6.61 5.83
CA PRO A 59 -10.27 -6.61 4.37
C PRO A 59 -9.20 -5.64 3.83
N LEU A 60 -8.49 -4.94 4.71
CA LEU A 60 -7.77 -3.72 4.33
C LEU A 60 -6.26 -3.88 4.18
N GLY A 61 -5.67 -4.98 4.66
CA GLY A 61 -4.22 -5.14 4.75
C GLY A 61 -3.45 -5.17 3.41
N ILE A 62 -4.16 -5.33 2.29
CA ILE A 62 -3.57 -5.42 0.95
C ILE A 62 -3.27 -4.05 0.31
N PHE A 63 -3.90 -2.97 0.79
CA PHE A 63 -3.79 -1.66 0.13
C PHE A 63 -2.41 -1.00 0.33
N CYS A 64 -1.70 -1.37 1.41
CA CYS A 64 -0.34 -0.91 1.69
C CYS A 64 0.67 -2.04 1.53
N VAL A 65 1.68 -1.81 0.70
CA VAL A 65 2.85 -2.69 0.53
C VAL A 65 4.01 -2.07 1.29
N PHE A 66 4.62 -2.86 2.15
CA PHE A 66 5.80 -2.51 2.92
C PHE A 66 7.04 -3.07 2.25
N GLU A 67 7.92 -2.17 1.80
CA GLU A 67 9.23 -2.50 1.26
C GLU A 67 10.30 -2.11 2.30
N GLY A 68 10.93 -3.08 2.94
CA GLY A 68 11.91 -2.84 3.98
C GLY A 68 13.31 -3.27 3.57
N ARG A 69 14.32 -2.42 3.83
CA ARG A 69 15.74 -2.76 3.73
C ARG A 69 16.37 -2.77 5.12
N LEU A 70 16.99 -3.88 5.49
CA LEU A 70 17.67 -4.03 6.77
C LEU A 70 19.15 -3.69 6.62
N VAL A 71 19.66 -2.89 7.55
CA VAL A 71 21.07 -2.53 7.66
C VAL A 71 21.47 -2.72 9.11
N GLN A 72 22.51 -3.52 9.34
CA GLN A 72 23.08 -3.67 10.67
C GLN A 72 24.00 -2.47 10.97
N LYS A 73 23.82 -1.88 12.14
CA LYS A 73 24.67 -0.81 12.66
C LYS A 73 25.05 -1.13 14.09
N GLU A 74 26.31 -1.51 14.30
CA GLU A 74 26.84 -1.91 15.60
C GLU A 74 25.99 -3.05 16.22
N SER A 75 25.37 -2.83 17.37
CA SER A 75 24.49 -3.77 18.07
C SER A 75 23.01 -3.65 17.71
N GLU A 76 22.63 -2.79 16.77
CA GLU A 76 21.23 -2.55 16.38
C GLU A 76 20.98 -2.83 14.90
N THR A 77 19.73 -3.18 14.58
CA THR A 77 19.27 -3.29 13.19
C THR A 77 18.38 -2.12 12.84
N ILE A 78 18.75 -1.37 11.80
CA ILE A 78 17.96 -0.30 11.22
C ILE A 78 17.19 -0.85 10.03
N ILE A 79 15.88 -0.61 10.01
CA ILE A 79 15.00 -1.02 8.92
C ILE A 79 14.48 0.25 8.26
N ARG A 80 14.94 0.50 7.04
CA ARG A 80 14.39 1.55 6.18
C ARG A 80 13.16 1.02 5.50
N LEU A 81 12.01 1.55 5.87
CA LEU A 81 10.71 1.05 5.44
C LEU A 81 10.03 2.07 4.52
N ASP A 82 9.72 1.64 3.31
CA ASP A 82 8.91 2.37 2.35
C ASP A 82 7.53 1.70 2.23
N ALA A 83 6.50 2.37 2.74
CA ALA A 83 5.11 1.99 2.60
C ALA A 83 4.52 2.65 1.36
N LYS A 84 4.01 1.85 0.42
CA LYS A 84 3.46 2.32 -0.86
C LYS A 84 2.08 1.74 -1.10
N PHE A 85 1.20 2.52 -1.73
CA PHE A 85 -0.07 1.96 -2.20
C PHE A 85 0.17 0.84 -3.23
N HIS A 86 -0.60 -0.24 -3.14
CA HIS A 86 -0.37 -1.44 -3.94
C HIS A 86 -0.51 -1.18 -5.45
N ASN A 87 0.50 -1.55 -6.24
CA ASN A 87 0.59 -1.17 -7.66
C ASN A 87 -0.57 -1.71 -8.51
N THR A 88 -1.02 -2.94 -8.25
CA THR A 88 -2.19 -3.51 -8.94
C THR A 88 -3.45 -2.65 -8.76
N PHE A 89 -3.69 -2.12 -7.55
CA PHE A 89 -4.82 -1.22 -7.32
C PHE A 89 -4.58 0.16 -7.95
N LYS A 90 -3.33 0.65 -8.02
CA LYS A 90 -3.01 1.87 -8.78
C LYS A 90 -3.45 1.73 -10.24
N ILE A 91 -3.03 0.65 -10.90
CA ILE A 91 -3.35 0.36 -12.31
C ILE A 91 -4.86 0.23 -12.50
N LEU A 92 -5.54 -0.52 -11.61
CA LEU A 92 -6.99 -0.67 -11.68
C LEU A 92 -7.69 0.70 -11.60
N ILE A 93 -7.35 1.51 -10.59
CA ILE A 93 -7.94 2.85 -10.42
C ILE A 93 -7.66 3.74 -11.63
N TYR A 94 -6.48 3.68 -12.23
CA TYR A 94 -6.18 4.43 -13.45
C TYR A 94 -7.11 4.02 -14.61
N ILE A 95 -7.30 2.73 -14.85
CA ILE A 95 -8.18 2.23 -15.91
C ILE A 95 -9.63 2.69 -15.67
N TRP A 96 -10.13 2.52 -14.44
CA TRP A 96 -11.49 2.94 -14.08
C TRP A 96 -11.68 4.46 -14.15
N SER A 97 -10.63 5.24 -13.89
CA SER A 97 -10.66 6.69 -13.96
C SER A 97 -10.76 7.24 -15.39
N LEU A 98 -10.49 6.42 -16.42
CA LEU A 98 -10.62 6.84 -17.83
C LEU A 98 -12.08 6.82 -18.32
N LEU A 99 -12.89 5.89 -17.82
CA LEU A 99 -14.31 5.75 -18.20
C LEU A 99 -15.13 7.07 -18.16
N PRO A 100 -15.03 7.91 -17.11
CA PRO A 100 -15.79 9.15 -17.07
C PRO A 100 -15.25 10.24 -18.03
N PHE A 101 -14.05 10.10 -18.60
CA PHE A 101 -13.60 11.02 -19.65
C PHE A 101 -14.30 10.73 -20.97
N ASP A 102 -14.48 9.45 -21.32
CA ASP A 102 -15.19 9.05 -22.54
C ASP A 102 -16.63 9.58 -22.55
N THR A 103 -17.31 9.52 -21.41
CA THR A 103 -18.67 10.06 -21.28
C THR A 103 -18.73 11.57 -21.47
N ILE A 104 -17.74 12.32 -20.96
CA ILE A 104 -17.67 13.77 -21.15
C ILE A 104 -17.43 14.12 -22.62
N ILE A 105 -16.54 13.39 -23.31
CA ILE A 105 -16.24 13.63 -24.72
C ILE A 105 -17.50 13.43 -25.58
N ILE A 106 -18.23 12.33 -25.38
CA ILE A 106 -19.47 12.05 -26.12
C ILE A 106 -20.52 13.14 -25.85
N ASN A 107 -20.73 13.49 -24.58
CA ASN A 107 -21.72 14.52 -24.21
C ASN A 107 -21.33 15.91 -24.73
N PHE A 108 -20.04 16.22 -24.82
CA PHE A 108 -19.56 17.47 -25.39
C PHE A 108 -19.87 17.58 -26.89
N LEU A 109 -19.74 16.47 -27.64
CA LEU A 109 -20.09 16.42 -29.05
C LEU A 109 -21.60 16.57 -29.29
N GLU A 110 -22.44 16.00 -28.42
CA GLU A 110 -23.91 16.02 -28.58
C GLU A 110 -24.56 17.31 -28.04
N PHE A 111 -24.12 17.80 -26.89
CA PHE A 111 -24.81 18.88 -26.15
C PHE A 111 -23.99 20.17 -26.02
N GLY A 112 -22.76 20.20 -26.55
CA GLY A 112 -21.88 21.37 -26.54
C GLY A 112 -21.63 21.90 -25.13
N VAL A 113 -21.86 23.20 -24.91
CA VAL A 113 -21.56 23.89 -23.64
C VAL A 113 -22.34 23.32 -22.44
N LYS A 114 -23.48 22.65 -22.66
CA LYS A 114 -24.23 22.02 -21.55
C LYS A 114 -23.48 20.85 -20.91
N ALA A 115 -22.53 20.23 -21.62
CA ALA A 115 -21.67 19.19 -21.08
C ALA A 115 -20.75 19.70 -19.96
N PHE A 116 -20.52 21.01 -19.84
CA PHE A 116 -19.74 21.56 -18.73
C PHE A 116 -20.36 21.28 -17.35
N ALA A 117 -21.68 21.07 -17.28
CA ALA A 117 -22.35 20.67 -16.04
C ALA A 117 -21.82 19.33 -15.49
N LEU A 118 -21.22 18.47 -16.32
CA LEU A 118 -20.65 17.18 -15.92
C LEU A 118 -19.30 17.30 -15.20
N PHE A 119 -18.63 18.46 -15.25
CA PHE A 119 -17.37 18.66 -14.51
C PHE A 119 -17.57 18.64 -12.99
N ILE A 120 -18.71 19.11 -12.49
CA ILE A 120 -19.01 19.11 -11.04
C ILE A 120 -19.08 17.66 -10.50
N PRO A 121 -19.92 16.76 -11.03
CA PRO A 121 -19.96 15.37 -10.57
C PRO A 121 -18.66 14.63 -10.85
N LEU A 122 -17.92 14.97 -11.92
CA LEU A 122 -16.58 14.43 -12.18
C LEU A 122 -15.61 14.79 -11.05
N LEU A 123 -15.54 16.07 -10.69
CA LEU A 123 -14.66 16.56 -9.61
C LEU A 123 -15.03 15.91 -8.27
N MET A 124 -16.32 15.78 -7.97
CA MET A 124 -16.79 15.09 -6.77
C MET A 124 -16.36 13.61 -6.76
N THR A 125 -16.46 12.93 -7.89
CA THR A 125 -16.04 11.53 -8.02
C THR A 125 -14.55 11.36 -7.76
N PHE A 126 -13.69 12.22 -8.35
CA PHE A 126 -12.25 12.19 -8.10
C PHE A 126 -11.89 12.56 -6.65
N GLY A 127 -12.59 13.54 -6.06
CA GLY A 127 -12.41 13.90 -4.66
C GLY A 127 -12.75 12.74 -3.73
N PHE A 128 -13.85 12.04 -3.99
CA PHE A 128 -14.26 10.86 -3.23
C PHE A 128 -13.29 9.69 -3.39
N LEU A 129 -12.83 9.41 -4.62
CA LEU A 129 -11.80 8.40 -4.88
C LEU A 129 -10.50 8.70 -4.13
N TYR A 130 -10.03 9.94 -4.18
CA TYR A 130 -8.85 10.38 -3.44
C TYR A 130 -9.03 10.16 -1.93
N PHE A 131 -10.19 10.51 -1.38
CA PHE A 131 -10.50 10.29 0.04
C PHE A 131 -10.44 8.79 0.41
N ILE A 132 -11.08 7.93 -0.39
CA ILE A 132 -11.08 6.48 -0.16
C ILE A 132 -9.68 5.91 -0.21
N ILE A 133 -8.88 6.26 -1.22
CA ILE A 133 -7.51 5.74 -1.38
C ILE A 133 -6.67 6.07 -0.15
N ASN A 134 -6.72 7.31 0.31
CA ASN A 134 -5.99 7.75 1.50
C ASN A 134 -6.48 7.05 2.76
N PHE A 135 -7.80 6.88 2.92
CA PHE A 135 -8.39 6.18 4.05
C PHE A 135 -7.96 4.71 4.10
N LEU A 136 -8.06 3.99 2.97
CA LEU A 136 -7.66 2.59 2.84
C LEU A 136 -6.17 2.40 3.10
N PHE A 137 -5.33 3.27 2.51
CA PHE A 137 -3.89 3.25 2.75
C PHE A 137 -3.56 3.47 4.22
N LYS A 138 -4.13 4.52 4.84
CA LYS A 138 -3.88 4.85 6.25
C LYS A 138 -4.22 3.68 7.16
N LYS A 139 -5.41 3.10 6.99
CA LYS A 139 -5.86 1.97 7.82
C LYS A 139 -5.03 0.70 7.59
N SER A 140 -4.68 0.41 6.34
CA SER A 140 -3.77 -0.70 6.00
C SER A 140 -2.37 -0.49 6.60
N TYR A 141 -1.87 0.74 6.59
CA TYR A 141 -0.57 1.12 7.10
C TYR A 141 -0.51 1.00 8.62
N GLU A 142 -1.48 1.58 9.35
CA GLU A 142 -1.53 1.53 10.82
C GLU A 142 -1.54 0.10 11.35
N ASN A 143 -2.35 -0.75 10.71
CA ASN A 143 -2.43 -2.16 11.04
C ASN A 143 -1.12 -2.92 10.74
N GLY A 144 -0.58 -2.76 9.53
CA GLY A 144 0.65 -3.41 9.12
C GLY A 144 1.84 -3.00 9.99
N ILE A 145 1.97 -1.72 10.32
CA ILE A 145 3.05 -1.23 11.20
C ILE A 145 2.93 -1.74 12.62
N LYS A 146 1.71 -1.83 13.16
CA LYS A 146 1.49 -2.40 14.49
C LYS A 146 1.98 -3.85 14.56
N HIS A 147 1.69 -4.66 13.55
CA HIS A 147 2.19 -6.03 13.46
C HIS A 147 3.70 -6.09 13.24
N LEU A 148 4.24 -5.21 12.38
CA LEU A 148 5.66 -5.21 12.04
C LEU A 148 6.52 -4.84 13.25
N LYS A 149 6.15 -3.78 13.97
CA LYS A 149 6.81 -3.37 15.23
C LYS A 149 6.75 -4.45 16.30
N ARG A 150 5.65 -5.21 16.37
CA ARG A 150 5.53 -6.34 17.31
C ARG A 150 6.52 -7.45 16.95
N ILE A 151 6.63 -7.84 15.69
CA ILE A 151 7.47 -8.96 15.25
C ILE A 151 8.97 -8.62 15.28
N ILE A 152 9.34 -7.36 15.01
CA ILE A 152 10.73 -6.92 15.04
C ILE A 152 11.29 -6.85 16.47
N ASN A 153 10.44 -6.63 17.47
CA ASN A 153 10.82 -6.49 18.87
C ASN A 153 10.46 -7.71 19.74
N GLN A 154 9.81 -8.73 19.16
CA GLN A 154 9.58 -10.05 19.76
C GLN A 154 10.89 -10.81 19.80
#